data_AF-A0A0B4S1R8-F1
#
_entry.id   AF-A0A0B4S1R8-F1
#
_cell.length_a   1.000
_cell.length_b   1.000
_cell.length_c   1.000
_cell.angle_alpha   90.00
_cell.angle_beta   90.00
_cell.angle_gamma   90.00
#
_symmetry.space_group_name_H-M   'P 1'
#
loop_
_entity.id
_entity.type
_entity.pdbx_description
1 polymer ?
#
loop_
_entity_poly.entity_id
_entity_poly.type
_entity_poly.pdbx_seq_one_letter_code
_entity_poly.pdbx_strand_id
1 'polypeptide(L)'
;MSKEFDIYYGEEEFKTVDGGIEDIQAVLMGEDIHAKERLLFYLDWYMDPYYNKDLSVIKEPLKELLQKIVITDNDTDIIEEAIHLLESYTDGPYAILETNKDNISKEFQHKIFYLLSDNI
;
A
#
# COMPACT_ATOMS: atom_id res chain seq x y z
N MET A 1 -30.92 -6.66 -8.35
CA MET A 1 -29.62 -7.32 -8.53
C MET A 1 -28.57 -6.28 -8.24
N SER A 2 -27.69 -6.60 -7.31
CA SER A 2 -26.73 -5.74 -6.60
C SER A 2 -25.74 -5.04 -7.53
N LYS A 3 -25.28 -3.85 -7.11
CA LYS A 3 -24.16 -3.10 -7.70
C LYS A 3 -22.92 -3.98 -7.70
N GLU A 4 -22.56 -4.54 -8.85
CA GLU A 4 -21.27 -5.22 -9.05
C GLU A 4 -20.26 -4.19 -9.57
N PHE A 5 -19.21 -4.01 -8.75
CA PHE A 5 -17.96 -3.29 -8.91
C PHE A 5 -17.57 -2.82 -10.32
N ASP A 6 -17.56 -1.50 -10.50
CA ASP A 6 -17.02 -0.82 -11.69
C ASP A 6 -15.80 0.02 -11.27
N ILE A 7 -14.81 -0.64 -10.65
CA ILE A 7 -13.51 0.00 -10.33
C ILE A 7 -12.50 -0.50 -11.37
N TYR A 8 -12.54 0.08 -12.57
CA TYR A 8 -11.45 -0.06 -13.52
C TYR A 8 -10.36 0.95 -13.15
N TYR A 9 -9.37 0.51 -12.37
CA TYR A 9 -8.03 1.06 -12.54
C TYR A 9 -7.59 0.82 -14.01
N GLY A 10 -6.92 1.80 -14.61
CA GLY A 10 -6.83 1.95 -16.05
C GLY A 10 -5.41 1.95 -16.59
N GLU A 11 -5.26 2.54 -17.78
CA GLU A 11 -3.97 2.73 -18.44
C GLU A 11 -3.01 3.62 -17.63
N GLU A 12 -3.55 4.53 -16.80
CA GLU A 12 -2.77 5.44 -15.96
C GLU A 12 -2.07 4.71 -14.81
N GLU A 13 -2.79 3.87 -14.06
CA GLU A 13 -2.19 3.08 -12.97
C GLU A 13 -1.22 2.04 -13.53
N PHE A 14 -1.54 1.42 -14.68
CA PHE A 14 -0.58 0.56 -15.38
C PHE A 14 0.71 1.30 -15.71
N LYS A 15 0.63 2.49 -16.34
CA LYS A 15 1.82 3.29 -16.69
C LYS A 15 2.61 3.70 -15.47
N THR A 16 1.93 4.06 -14.38
CA THR A 16 2.58 4.43 -13.11
C THR A 16 3.37 3.25 -12.54
N VAL A 17 2.79 2.04 -12.53
CA VAL A 17 3.50 0.85 -12.01
C VAL A 17 4.61 0.40 -12.97
N ASP A 18 4.40 0.47 -14.29
CA ASP A 18 5.41 0.14 -15.31
C ASP A 18 6.59 1.14 -15.31
N GLY A 19 6.34 2.40 -14.96
CA GLY A 19 7.35 3.43 -14.73
C GLY A 19 8.22 3.20 -13.49
N GLY A 20 7.76 2.34 -12.57
CA GLY A 20 8.52 1.88 -11.42
C GLY A 20 8.29 2.70 -10.15
N ILE A 21 9.16 2.49 -9.15
CA ILE A 21 8.91 2.97 -7.79
C ILE A 21 8.84 4.51 -7.67
N GLU A 22 9.60 5.24 -8.48
CA GLU A 22 9.61 6.71 -8.43
C GLU A 22 8.25 7.30 -8.82
N ASP A 23 7.61 6.72 -9.84
CA ASP A 23 6.29 7.14 -10.32
C ASP A 23 5.19 6.73 -9.33
N ILE A 24 5.26 5.51 -8.78
CA ILE A 24 4.36 5.07 -7.71
C ILE A 24 4.46 6.02 -6.51
N GLN A 25 5.68 6.36 -6.09
CA GLN A 25 5.90 7.28 -4.98
C GLN A 25 5.33 8.66 -5.27
N ALA A 26 5.48 9.18 -6.49
CA ALA A 26 4.95 10.49 -6.86
C ALA A 26 3.43 10.58 -6.70
N VAL A 27 2.70 9.51 -7.04
CA VAL A 27 1.24 9.43 -6.85
C VAL A 27 0.89 9.27 -5.37
N LEU A 28 1.47 8.28 -4.68
CA LEU A 28 1.12 7.96 -3.29
C LEU A 28 1.47 9.07 -2.29
N MET A 29 2.50 9.87 -2.58
CA MET A 29 2.91 11.02 -1.76
C MET A 29 2.25 12.34 -2.21
N GLY A 30 1.42 12.31 -3.26
CA GLY A 30 0.70 13.48 -3.77
C GLY A 30 -0.47 13.91 -2.87
N GLU A 31 -1.24 14.88 -3.33
CA GLU A 31 -2.43 15.39 -2.62
C GLU A 31 -3.75 14.82 -3.16
N ASP A 32 -3.73 14.19 -4.35
CA ASP A 32 -4.94 13.63 -4.98
C ASP A 32 -5.31 12.29 -4.35
N ILE A 33 -6.26 12.34 -3.41
CA ILE A 33 -6.76 11.16 -2.68
C ILE A 33 -7.31 10.11 -3.65
N HIS A 34 -8.07 10.52 -4.67
CA HIS A 34 -8.65 9.56 -5.62
C HIS A 34 -7.59 8.88 -6.48
N ALA A 35 -6.50 9.58 -6.83
CA ALA A 35 -5.38 8.96 -7.53
C ALA A 35 -4.67 7.93 -6.63
N LYS A 36 -4.50 8.23 -5.35
CA LYS A 36 -3.94 7.27 -4.38
C LYS A 36 -4.83 6.04 -4.24
N GLU A 37 -6.13 6.21 -4.02
CA GLU A 37 -7.11 5.12 -3.90
C GLU A 37 -7.03 4.18 -5.11
N ARG A 38 -7.15 4.73 -6.34
CA ARG A 38 -7.08 3.91 -7.56
C ARG A 38 -5.77 3.16 -7.69
N LEU A 39 -4.65 3.80 -7.37
CA LEU A 39 -3.34 3.17 -7.46
C LEU A 39 -3.17 2.07 -6.41
N LEU A 40 -3.62 2.27 -5.17
CA LEU A 40 -3.57 1.23 -4.13
C LEU A 40 -4.44 0.02 -4.50
N PHE A 41 -5.64 0.24 -5.04
CA PHE A 41 -6.47 -0.86 -5.56
C PHE A 41 -5.84 -1.58 -6.76
N TYR A 42 -5.12 -0.85 -7.63
CA TYR A 42 -4.36 -1.49 -8.71
C TYR A 42 -3.21 -2.33 -8.14
N LEU A 43 -2.52 -1.84 -7.11
CA LEU A 43 -1.43 -2.53 -6.45
C LEU A 43 -1.88 -3.81 -5.75
N ASP A 44 -3.09 -3.86 -5.16
CA ASP A 44 -3.70 -5.09 -4.61
C ASP A 44 -3.71 -6.21 -5.66
N TRP A 45 -4.27 -5.93 -6.83
CA TRP A 45 -4.27 -6.86 -7.96
C TRP A 45 -2.87 -7.18 -8.47
N TYR A 46 -1.99 -6.18 -8.57
CA TYR A 46 -0.65 -6.35 -9.11
C TYR A 46 0.26 -7.18 -8.19
N MET A 47 0.07 -7.06 -6.88
CA MET A 47 0.84 -7.76 -5.86
C MET A 47 0.32 -9.17 -5.59
N ASP A 48 -0.94 -9.46 -5.93
CA ASP A 48 -1.53 -10.78 -5.73
C ASP A 48 -0.76 -11.89 -6.50
N PRO A 49 -0.18 -12.88 -5.79
CA PRO A 49 0.57 -13.99 -6.38
C PRO A 49 -0.20 -14.77 -7.45
N TYR A 50 -1.53 -14.78 -7.40
CA TYR A 50 -2.38 -15.42 -8.39
C TYR A 50 -2.10 -14.93 -9.82
N TYR A 51 -1.78 -13.64 -9.99
CA TYR A 51 -1.56 -13.03 -11.30
C TYR A 51 -0.10 -13.08 -11.78
N ASN A 52 0.83 -13.61 -10.98
CA ASN A 52 2.22 -13.87 -11.34
C ASN A 52 2.95 -12.66 -11.97
N LYS A 53 2.77 -11.46 -11.42
CA LYS A 53 3.49 -10.26 -11.85
C LYS A 53 4.93 -10.28 -11.35
N ASP A 54 5.83 -9.63 -12.08
CA ASP A 54 7.23 -9.47 -11.68
C ASP A 54 7.38 -8.24 -10.77
N LEU A 55 7.53 -8.48 -9.48
CA LEU A 55 7.74 -7.46 -8.45
C LEU A 55 9.21 -7.29 -8.09
N SER A 56 10.14 -8.02 -8.70
CA SER A 56 11.52 -8.17 -8.21
C SER A 56 12.24 -6.83 -8.00
N VAL A 57 11.96 -5.84 -8.85
CA VAL A 57 12.56 -4.51 -8.79
C VAL A 57 11.87 -3.60 -7.76
N ILE A 58 10.55 -3.73 -7.60
CA ILE A 58 9.76 -2.78 -6.78
C ILE A 58 9.33 -3.33 -5.42
N LYS A 59 9.45 -4.64 -5.15
CA LYS A 59 8.89 -5.29 -3.95
C LYS A 59 9.35 -4.64 -2.64
N GLU A 60 10.66 -4.57 -2.42
CA GLU A 60 11.20 -3.97 -1.19
C GLU A 60 10.99 -2.45 -1.13
N PRO A 61 11.26 -1.67 -2.19
CA PRO A 61 10.95 -0.24 -2.19
C PRO A 61 9.46 0.08 -1.97
N LEU A 62 8.55 -0.73 -2.52
CA LEU A 62 7.11 -0.58 -2.33
C LEU A 62 6.71 -0.90 -0.88
N LYS A 63 7.28 -1.96 -0.28
CA LYS A 63 7.07 -2.26 1.15
C LYS A 63 7.51 -1.09 2.04
N GLU A 64 8.65 -0.47 1.75
CA GLU A 64 9.10 0.72 2.49
C GLU A 64 8.17 1.93 2.28
N LEU A 65 7.68 2.12 1.06
CA LEU A 65 6.77 3.20 0.71
C LEU A 65 5.43 3.06 1.45
N LEU A 66 4.83 1.87 1.44
CA LEU A 66 3.59 1.58 2.16
C LEU A 66 3.73 1.85 3.66
N GLN A 67 4.85 1.44 4.28
CA GLN A 67 5.13 1.77 5.68
C GLN A 67 5.19 3.28 5.94
N LYS A 68 5.73 4.07 5.00
CA LYS A 68 5.76 5.54 5.12
C LYS A 68 4.36 6.13 5.00
N ILE A 69 3.53 5.62 4.09
CA ILE A 69 2.13 6.08 3.92
C ILE A 69 1.35 5.91 5.23
N VAL A 70 1.47 4.74 5.88
CA VAL A 70 0.82 4.47 7.18
C VAL A 70 1.18 5.50 8.26
N ILE A 71 2.39 6.08 8.20
CA ILE A 71 2.86 7.06 9.18
C ILE A 71 2.50 8.50 8.80
N THR A 72 2.48 8.80 7.51
CA THR A 72 2.51 10.20 7.01
C THR A 72 1.22 10.67 6.40
N ASP A 73 0.38 9.77 5.90
CA ASP A 73 -0.93 10.15 5.35
C ASP A 73 -1.91 10.50 6.47
N ASN A 74 -2.94 11.27 6.14
CA ASN A 74 -3.99 11.67 7.06
C ASN A 74 -5.35 11.06 6.68
N ASP A 75 -5.47 10.49 5.48
CA ASP A 75 -6.69 9.84 5.03
C ASP A 75 -6.74 8.39 5.55
N THR A 76 -7.80 8.06 6.29
CA THR A 76 -7.94 6.77 6.94
C THR A 76 -8.09 5.63 5.94
N ASP A 77 -8.74 5.87 4.81
CA ASP A 77 -8.99 4.84 3.80
C ASP A 77 -7.69 4.51 3.07
N ILE A 78 -6.87 5.52 2.79
CA ILE A 78 -5.50 5.34 2.25
C ILE A 78 -4.61 4.55 3.21
N ILE A 79 -4.65 4.88 4.51
CA ILE A 79 -3.84 4.18 5.52
C ILE A 79 -4.31 2.73 5.66
N GLU A 80 -5.62 2.49 5.71
CA GLU A 80 -6.19 1.14 5.84
C GLU A 80 -5.80 0.25 4.67
N GLU A 81 -5.89 0.78 3.45
CA GLU A 81 -5.50 0.04 2.24
C GLU A 81 -3.98 -0.24 2.21
N ALA A 82 -3.14 0.72 2.63
CA ALA A 82 -1.71 0.49 2.73
C ALA A 82 -1.34 -0.60 3.76
N ILE A 83 -2.08 -0.68 4.88
CA ILE A 83 -1.92 -1.75 5.88
C ILE A 83 -2.34 -3.10 5.28
N HIS A 84 -3.46 -3.15 4.56
CA HIS A 84 -3.94 -4.37 3.90
C HIS A 84 -2.91 -4.92 2.91
N LEU A 85 -2.30 -4.07 2.08
CA LEU A 85 -1.26 -4.49 1.14
C LEU A 85 -0.01 -5.05 1.85
N LEU A 86 0.39 -4.43 2.98
CA LEU A 86 1.50 -4.93 3.79
C LEU A 86 1.18 -6.30 4.38
N GLU A 87 -0.01 -6.45 4.97
CA GLU A 87 -0.48 -7.69 5.61
C GLU A 87 -0.64 -8.85 4.61
N SER A 88 -1.17 -8.55 3.41
CA SER A 88 -1.54 -9.58 2.44
C SER A 88 -0.40 -10.07 1.58
N TYR A 89 0.59 -9.21 1.28
CA TYR A 89 1.55 -9.47 0.20
C TYR A 89 3.02 -9.27 0.57
N THR A 90 3.30 -8.84 1.80
CA THR A 90 4.67 -8.60 2.26
C THR A 90 4.96 -9.35 3.55
N ASP A 91 6.25 -9.56 3.79
CA ASP A 91 6.74 -10.17 5.01
C ASP A 91 7.66 -9.19 5.74
N GLY A 92 7.69 -9.31 7.07
CA GLY A 92 8.59 -8.57 7.92
C GLY A 92 10.08 -8.82 7.61
N PRO A 93 10.98 -7.99 8.17
CA PRO A 93 10.71 -6.98 9.19
C PRO A 93 10.16 -5.66 8.62
N TYR A 94 9.36 -4.96 9.43
CA TYR A 94 8.76 -3.65 9.13
C TYR A 94 9.46 -2.52 9.91
N ALA A 95 10.76 -2.33 9.64
CA ALA A 95 11.63 -1.45 10.43
C ALA A 95 11.14 0.01 10.53
N ILE A 96 10.46 0.53 9.50
CA ILE A 96 9.95 1.91 9.47
C ILE A 96 8.78 2.04 10.44
N LEU A 97 7.82 1.10 10.42
CA LEU A 97 6.72 1.06 11.39
C LEU A 97 7.25 0.84 12.79
N GLU A 98 8.23 -0.04 12.97
CA GLU A 98 8.82 -0.32 14.28
C GLU A 98 9.49 0.89 14.93
N THR A 99 10.18 1.69 14.13
CA THR A 99 10.89 2.89 14.60
C THR A 99 9.91 4.03 14.91
N ASN A 100 8.74 4.04 14.27
CA ASN A 100 7.78 5.14 14.31
C ASN A 100 6.44 4.78 14.99
N LYS A 101 6.39 3.72 15.81
CA LYS A 101 5.15 3.23 16.45
C LYS A 101 4.37 4.34 17.18
N ASP A 102 5.09 5.27 17.80
CA ASP A 102 4.49 6.38 18.56
C ASP A 102 3.84 7.46 17.66
N ASN A 103 4.21 7.51 16.37
CA ASN A 103 3.67 8.45 15.39
C ASN A 103 2.44 7.90 14.66
N ILE A 104 2.13 6.62 14.82
CA ILE A 104 0.99 5.97 14.17
C ILE A 104 -0.30 6.42 14.87
N SER A 105 -1.31 6.78 14.07
CA SER A 105 -2.64 7.14 14.59
C SER A 105 -3.18 6.03 15.51
N LYS A 106 -3.77 6.44 16.64
CA LYS A 106 -4.30 5.53 17.67
C LYS A 106 -5.30 4.52 17.13
N GLU A 107 -6.04 4.90 16.09
CA GLU A 107 -6.99 4.05 15.39
C GLU A 107 -6.33 2.79 14.80
N PHE A 108 -5.12 2.93 14.25
CA PHE A 108 -4.41 1.84 13.57
C PHE A 108 -3.42 1.11 14.46
N GLN A 109 -3.16 1.57 15.69
CA GLN A 109 -2.17 0.97 16.60
C GLN A 109 -2.38 -0.53 16.82
N HIS A 110 -3.64 -0.97 16.97
CA HIS A 110 -3.94 -2.38 17.14
C HIS A 110 -3.61 -3.20 15.89
N LYS A 111 -4.01 -2.73 14.69
CA LYS A 111 -3.69 -3.41 13.42
C LYS A 111 -2.18 -3.52 13.21
N ILE A 112 -1.45 -2.42 13.43
CA ILE A 112 0.01 -2.42 13.32
C ILE A 112 0.66 -3.32 14.36
N PHE A 113 0.15 -3.37 15.59
CA PHE A 113 0.66 -4.30 16.60
C PHE A 113 0.53 -5.76 16.13
N TYR A 114 -0.61 -6.15 15.55
CA TYR A 114 -0.79 -7.49 14.96
C TYR A 114 0.17 -7.76 13.81
N LEU A 115 0.22 -6.84 12.83
CA LEU A 115 1.13 -6.94 11.68
C LEU A 115 2.59 -7.15 12.11
N LEU A 116 3.04 -6.42 13.13
CA LEU A 116 4.40 -6.55 13.68
C LEU A 116 4.62 -7.82 14.50
N SER A 117 3.58 -8.39 15.12
CA SER A 117 3.70 -9.58 15.97
C SER A 117 3.68 -10.88 15.17
N ASP A 118 2.93 -10.91 14.07
CA ASP A 118 2.78 -12.10 13.21
C ASP A 118 4.01 -12.34 12.31
N ASN A 119 4.94 -11.38 12.28
CA ASN A 119 6.13 -11.37 11.43
C ASN A 119 7.46 -11.47 12.21
N ILE A 120 7.43 -12.05 13.43
CA ILE A 120 8.58 -12.30 14.31
C ILE A 120 9.07 -13.75 14.21
#